data_AF-A0A7Y1ZFK3-F1
#
_entry.id   AF-A0A7Y1ZFK3-F1
#
_cell.length_a   1.000
_cell.length_b   1.000
_cell.length_c   1.000
_cell.angle_alpha   90.00
_cell.angle_beta   90.00
_cell.angle_gamma   90.00
#
_symmetry.space_group_name_H-M   'P 1'
#
loop_
_entity.id
_entity.type
_entity.pdbx_description
1 polymer ?
#
loop_
_entity_poly.entity_id
_entity_poly.type
_entity_poly.pdbx_seq_one_letter_code
_entity_poly.pdbx_strand_id
1 'polypeptide(L)' 'MKSMTCKQLGGSCDLEFRAETFEEMAELSKQHGVQMHKQQDAAHLEAMQKMGELMQKPEDMQAWFEARRQEFEALPHD' A
#
# COMPACT_ATOMS: atom_id res chain seq x y z
N MET A 1 2.48 -15.63 9.16
CA MET A 1 2.32 -14.58 8.11
C MET A 1 1.90 -13.26 8.76
N LYS A 2 2.04 -12.12 8.08
CA LYS A 2 1.58 -10.82 8.62
C LYS A 2 0.47 -10.24 7.76
N SER A 3 -0.40 -9.45 8.39
CA SER A 3 -1.61 -8.91 7.75
C SER A 3 -1.62 -7.38 7.75
N MET A 4 -1.86 -6.77 6.59
CA MET A 4 -2.05 -5.31 6.46
C MET A 4 -3.23 -5.02 5.54
N THR A 5 -3.93 -3.92 5.78
CA THR A 5 -5.04 -3.48 4.93
C THR A 5 -4.55 -2.57 3.79
N CYS A 6 -5.34 -2.50 2.73
CA CYS A 6 -5.12 -1.56 1.63
C CYS A 6 -4.99 -0.11 2.13
N LYS A 7 -5.83 0.33 3.07
CA LYS A 7 -5.68 1.64 3.75
C LYS A 7 -4.32 1.82 4.44
N GLN A 8 -3.84 0.83 5.19
CA GLN A 8 -2.53 0.91 5.84
C GLN A 8 -1.41 1.04 4.80
N LEU A 9 -1.56 0.43 3.63
CA LEU A 9 -0.60 0.51 2.52
C LEU A 9 -0.83 1.71 1.59
N GLY A 10 -1.65 2.69 1.98
CA GLY A 10 -1.87 3.93 1.24
C GLY A 10 -2.98 3.90 0.18
N GLY A 11 -3.77 2.84 0.14
CA GLY A 11 -5.00 2.77 -0.65
C GLY A 11 -6.24 3.27 0.10
N SER A 12 -7.44 2.94 -0.39
CA SER A 12 -8.69 3.53 0.08
C SER A 12 -9.65 2.56 0.76
N CYS A 13 -9.42 1.24 0.68
CA CYS A 13 -10.33 0.22 1.21
C CYS A 13 -9.74 -0.63 2.35
N ASP A 14 -10.59 -1.39 3.02
CA ASP A 14 -10.23 -2.25 4.16
C ASP A 14 -9.83 -3.67 3.73
N LEU A 15 -9.54 -3.90 2.45
CA LEU A 15 -9.10 -5.22 1.98
C LEU A 15 -7.82 -5.63 2.71
N GLU A 16 -7.88 -6.77 3.39
CA GLU A 16 -6.74 -7.34 4.09
C GLU A 16 -5.86 -8.16 3.13
N PHE A 17 -4.57 -7.88 3.16
CA PHE A 17 -3.53 -8.64 2.48
C PHE A 17 -2.72 -9.39 3.52
N ARG A 18 -2.26 -10.59 3.14
CA ARG A 18 -1.40 -11.44 3.97
C ARG A 18 -0.17 -11.82 3.18
N ALA A 19 1.00 -11.63 3.79
CA ALA A 19 2.28 -11.97 3.17
C ALA A 19 3.34 -12.33 4.22
N GLU A 20 4.40 -13.00 3.78
CA GLU A 20 5.57 -13.34 4.60
C GLU A 20 6.55 -12.15 4.65
N THR A 21 6.67 -11.42 3.54
CA THR A 21 7.56 -10.26 3.39
C THR A 21 6.81 -8.97 3.06
N PHE A 22 7.43 -7.83 3.35
CA PHE A 22 6.89 -6.53 2.97
C PHE A 22 6.86 -6.33 1.44
N GLU A 23 7.80 -6.94 0.72
CA GLU A 23 7.86 -6.87 -0.74
C GLU A 23 6.67 -7.57 -1.38
N GLU A 24 6.32 -8.77 -0.92
CA GLU A 24 5.09 -9.46 -1.32
C GLU A 24 3.83 -8.66 -0.95
N MET A 25 3.81 -8.07 0.25
CA MET A 25 2.71 -7.20 0.70
C MET A 25 2.52 -5.99 -0.23
N ALA A 26 3.61 -5.33 -0.61
CA ALA A 26 3.60 -4.21 -1.53
C ALA A 26 3.16 -4.62 -2.94
N GLU A 27 3.59 -5.79 -3.41
CA GLU A 27 3.16 -6.33 -4.70
C GLU A 27 1.66 -6.65 -4.72
N LEU A 28 1.12 -7.28 -3.67
CA LEU A 28 -0.32 -7.53 -3.53
C LEU A 28 -1.12 -6.23 -3.55
N SER A 29 -0.70 -5.22 -2.78
CA SER A 29 -1.33 -3.90 -2.77
C SER A 29 -1.29 -3.23 -4.14
N LYS A 30 -0.16 -3.33 -4.85
CA LYS A 30 0.00 -2.80 -6.21
C LYS A 30 -0.91 -3.50 -7.21
N GLN A 31 -0.98 -4.83 -7.18
CA GLN A 31 -1.86 -5.60 -8.07
C GLN A 31 -3.32 -5.22 -7.83
N HIS A 32 -3.73 -5.12 -6.56
CA HIS A 32 -5.05 -4.65 -6.18
C HIS A 32 -5.34 -3.24 -6.70
N GLY A 33 -4.40 -2.29 -6.50
CA GLY A 33 -4.51 -0.94 -7.04
C GLY A 33 -4.73 -0.94 -8.55
N VAL A 34 -3.94 -1.71 -9.32
CA VAL A 34 -4.10 -1.81 -10.78
C VAL A 34 -5.48 -2.33 -11.16
N GLN A 35 -6.04 -3.29 -10.42
CA GLN A 35 -7.41 -3.77 -10.66
C GLN A 35 -8.45 -2.69 -10.39
N MET A 36 -8.31 -1.92 -9.31
CA MET A 36 -9.24 -0.84 -8.97
C MET A 36 -9.16 0.32 -9.98
N HIS A 37 -7.96 0.64 -10.46
CA HIS A 37 -7.76 1.61 -11.54
C HIS A 37 -8.46 1.17 -12.83
N LYS A 38 -8.35 -0.10 -13.22
CA LYS A 38 -9.06 -0.65 -14.39
C LYS A 38 -10.59 -0.58 -14.25
N GLN A 39 -11.09 -0.70 -13.03
CA GLN A 39 -12.51 -0.59 -12.71
C GLN A 39 -12.97 0.87 -12.55
N GLN A 40 -12.06 1.84 -12.70
CA GLN A 40 -12.31 3.25 -12.47
C GLN A 40 -12.90 3.55 -11.09
N ASP A 41 -12.48 2.81 -10.06
CA ASP A 41 -12.93 3.04 -8.70
C ASP A 41 -12.46 4.41 -8.20
N ALA A 42 -13.40 5.32 -7.96
CA ALA A 42 -13.09 6.72 -7.63
C ALA A 42 -12.21 6.84 -6.37
N ALA A 43 -12.49 6.04 -5.34
CA ALA A 43 -11.75 6.12 -4.09
C ALA A 43 -10.29 5.68 -4.25
N HIS A 44 -10.05 4.61 -5.01
CA HIS A 44 -8.69 4.17 -5.32
C HIS A 44 -7.97 5.11 -6.29
N LEU A 45 -8.67 5.72 -7.24
CA LEU A 45 -8.09 6.73 -8.12
C LEU A 45 -7.60 7.96 -7.33
N GLU A 46 -8.38 8.43 -6.36
CA GLU A 46 -7.94 9.52 -5.46
C GLU A 46 -6.71 9.12 -4.62
N ALA A 47 -6.67 7.88 -4.10
CA ALA A 47 -5.52 7.37 -3.37
C ALA A 47 -4.27 7.29 -4.27
N MET A 48 -4.43 6.86 -5.52
CA MET A 48 -3.34 6.85 -6.50
C MET A 48 -2.85 8.25 -6.85
N GLN A 49 -3.73 9.24 -6.93
CA GLN A 49 -3.30 10.63 -7.17
C GLN A 49 -2.42 11.13 -6.03
N LYS A 50 -2.82 10.88 -4.76
CA LYS A 50 -2.00 11.23 -3.58
C LYS A 50 -0.65 10.50 -3.59
N MET A 51 -0.64 9.24 -3.99
CA MET A 51 0.61 8.49 -4.18
C MET A 51 1.48 9.10 -5.28
N GLY A 52 0.88 9.57 -6.37
CA GLY A 52 1.57 10.29 -7.44
C GLY A 52 2.17 11.63 -6.98
N GLU A 53 1.50 12.34 -6.09
CA GLU A 53 2.05 13.55 -5.45
C GLU A 53 3.26 13.24 -4.57
N LEU A 54 3.21 12.15 -3.79
CA LEU A 54 4.36 11.66 -3.02
C LEU A 54 5.53 11.25 -3.92
N MET A 55 5.25 10.59 -5.06
CA MET A 55 6.29 10.17 -6.02
C MET A 55 7.03 11.33 -6.69
N GLN A 56 6.46 12.54 -6.72
CA GLN A 56 7.16 13.73 -7.22
C GLN A 56 8.31 14.17 -6.29
N LYS A 57 8.33 13.70 -5.05
CA LYS A 57 9.34 13.99 -4.04
C LYS A 57 10.02 12.70 -3.59
N PRO A 58 11.19 12.37 -4.15
CA PRO A 58 11.88 11.11 -3.86
C PRO A 58 12.12 10.88 -2.36
N GLU A 59 12.42 11.95 -1.61
CA GLU A 59 12.66 11.91 -0.17
C GLU A 59 11.39 11.55 0.62
N ASP A 60 10.24 12.17 0.29
CA ASP A 60 8.95 11.86 0.92
C ASP A 60 8.50 10.44 0.58
N MET A 61 8.72 10.00 -0.66
CA MET A 61 8.41 8.63 -1.08
C MET A 61 9.26 7.61 -0.32
N GLN A 62 10.56 7.86 -0.16
CA GLN A 62 11.46 6.97 0.56
C GLN A 62 11.07 6.88 2.05
N ALA A 63 10.82 8.02 2.69
CA ALA A 63 10.39 8.07 4.08
C ALA A 63 9.04 7.35 4.28
N TRP A 64 8.08 7.55 3.37
CA TRP A 64 6.80 6.86 3.40
C TRP A 64 6.98 5.34 3.28
N PHE A 65 7.80 4.88 2.33
CA PHE A 65 8.03 3.45 2.09
C PHE A 65 8.75 2.78 3.26
N GLU A 66 9.73 3.47 3.87
CA GLU A 66 10.44 2.97 5.04
C GLU A 66 9.51 2.90 6.26
N ALA A 67 8.66 3.90 6.48
CA ALA A 67 7.65 3.86 7.54
C ALA A 67 6.70 2.67 7.38
N ARG A 68 6.19 2.42 6.16
CA ARG A 68 5.32 1.26 5.87
C ARG A 68 6.02 -0.07 6.11
N ARG A 69 7.31 -0.16 5.77
CA ARG A 69 8.12 -1.36 6.04
C ARG A 69 8.25 -1.58 7.55
N GLN A 70 8.57 -0.53 8.32
CA GLN A 70 8.68 -0.62 9.77
C GLN A 70 7.34 -0.99 10.42
N GLU A 71 6.23 -0.44 9.94
CA GLU A 71 4.88 -0.83 10.36
C GLU A 71 4.65 -2.33 10.12
N PHE A 72 4.99 -2.85 8.94
CA PHE A 72 4.91 -4.28 8.65
C PHE A 72 5.81 -5.11 9.57
N GLU A 73 7.05 -4.69 9.79
CA GLU A 73 8.00 -5.40 10.65
C GLU A 73 7.54 -5.45 12.11
N ALA A 74 6.85 -4.43 12.59
CA ALA A 74 6.30 -4.36 13.94
C ALA A 74 5.02 -5.19 14.14
N LEU A 75 4.35 -5.63 13.06
CA LEU A 75 3.14 -6.44 13.19
C LEU A 75 3.46 -7.82 13.76
N PRO A 76 2.55 -8.37 14.59
CA PRO A 76 2.67 -9.74 15.06
C PRO A 76 2.59 -10.70 13.87
N HIS A 77 3.35 -11.79 13.95
CA HIS A 77 3.11 -12.93 13.10
C HIS A 77 1.85 -13.65 13.58
N ASP A 78 0.92 -13.86 12.64
CA ASP A 78 -0.17 -14.83 12.73
C ASP A 78 0.40 -16.26 12.62
#